data_AF-A0A355BWL6-F1
#
_entry.id   AF-A0A355BWL6-F1
#
_cell.length_a   1.000
_cell.length_b   1.000
_cell.length_c   1.000
_cell.angle_alpha   90.00
_cell.angle_beta   90.00
_cell.angle_gamma   90.00
#
_symmetry.space_group_name_H-M   'P 1'
#
loop_
_entity.id
_entity.type
_entity.pdbx_description
1 polymer ?
#
loop_
_entity_poly.entity_id
_entity_poly.type
_entity_poly.pdbx_seq_one_letter_code
_entity_poly.pdbx_strand_id
1 'polypeptide(L)'
;ALISGCGAKDGAAAAPASGQGGGDARLQTTLADPAPEGKLTLRVETLAEGLVNPWSIAFLPDGAILVTEREGRLRVIRDDRLVAEPVAGAPEVLVWNQAGLFDVLPHPDFANNRMLYLSYAHGSREANGTRIARANFDGTALTDLTVIYDAVPAKDTGHHYGARLAWGGDGKLYATIGEGSRYKEKAQDMTSSFGAVIRLNEDGSIPDDNAVFGGGERKELWTKGHRNGQG
;
A
#
# COMPACT_ATOMS: atom_id res chain seq x y z
N ALA A 1 2.66 -18.02 36.02
CA ALA A 1 1.53 -18.86 36.45
C ALA A 1 0.26 -18.08 36.22
N LEU A 2 -0.70 -18.65 35.50
CA LEU A 2 -2.01 -18.04 35.23
C LEU A 2 -2.77 -17.75 36.53
N ILE A 3 -3.46 -16.62 36.59
CA ILE A 3 -4.67 -16.48 37.41
C ILE A 3 -5.74 -15.78 36.55
N SER A 4 -6.84 -16.51 36.35
CA SER A 4 -8.12 -16.05 35.82
C SER A 4 -8.93 -15.39 36.95
N GLY A 5 -9.80 -14.43 36.61
CA GLY A 5 -10.77 -13.88 37.55
C GLY A 5 -11.76 -12.94 36.88
N CYS A 6 -12.93 -13.48 36.49
CA CYS A 6 -14.14 -12.68 36.35
C CYS A 6 -14.70 -12.35 37.73
N GLY A 7 -15.04 -11.10 37.96
CA GLY A 7 -15.76 -10.65 39.14
C GLY A 7 -16.40 -9.30 38.87
N ALA A 8 -17.69 -9.29 38.56
CA ALA A 8 -18.50 -8.09 38.51
C ALA A 8 -18.68 -7.55 39.94
N LYS A 9 -18.38 -6.27 40.15
CA LYS A 9 -18.95 -5.45 41.22
C LYS A 9 -19.17 -4.04 40.71
N ASP A 10 -20.38 -3.56 40.97
CA ASP A 10 -20.92 -2.28 40.58
C ASP A 10 -20.16 -1.07 41.15
N GLY A 11 -20.26 0.04 40.42
CA GLY A 11 -20.41 1.37 41.02
C GLY A 11 -19.12 2.11 41.36
N ALA A 12 -18.52 2.75 40.35
CA ALA A 12 -17.87 4.04 40.55
C ALA A 12 -17.90 4.83 39.23
N ALA A 13 -18.66 5.94 39.23
CA ALA A 13 -18.64 6.90 38.15
C ALA A 13 -17.24 7.52 38.05
N ALA A 14 -16.48 7.14 37.02
CA ALA A 14 -15.29 7.86 36.63
C ALA A 14 -15.73 9.03 35.73
N ALA A 15 -15.44 10.26 36.18
CA ALA A 15 -15.62 11.48 35.41
C ALA A 15 -14.90 11.38 34.06
N PRO A 16 -15.45 11.93 32.96
CA PRO A 16 -14.74 11.94 31.70
C PRO A 16 -13.55 12.88 31.82
N ALA A 17 -12.34 12.31 31.69
CA ALA A 17 -11.15 13.08 31.46
C ALA A 17 -11.30 13.79 30.11
N SER A 18 -11.27 15.12 30.14
CA SER A 18 -11.29 15.98 28.97
C SER A 18 -9.96 15.87 28.22
N GLY A 19 -9.82 14.82 27.42
CA GLY A 19 -8.76 14.72 26.41
C GLY A 19 -9.13 15.59 25.21
N GLN A 20 -8.49 16.75 25.08
CA GLN A 20 -8.51 17.55 23.85
C GLN A 20 -7.72 16.82 22.75
N GLY A 21 -8.33 15.80 22.15
CA GLY A 21 -7.96 15.34 20.82
C GLY A 21 -8.63 16.25 19.79
N GLY A 22 -7.85 17.01 19.02
CA GLY A 22 -8.33 17.88 17.95
C GLY A 22 -8.86 17.09 16.74
N GLY A 23 -9.91 16.29 16.94
CA GLY A 23 -10.70 15.73 15.86
C GLY A 23 -11.87 16.66 15.54
N ASP A 24 -12.25 16.75 14.27
CA ASP A 24 -13.45 17.48 13.84
C ASP A 24 -14.68 16.96 14.62
N ALA A 25 -15.34 17.86 15.36
CA ALA A 25 -16.51 17.53 16.16
C ALA A 25 -17.66 16.95 15.30
N ARG A 26 -17.67 17.23 14.00
CA ARG A 26 -18.62 16.66 13.04
C ARG A 26 -18.33 15.20 12.71
N LEU A 27 -17.06 14.79 12.67
CA LEU A 27 -16.67 13.38 12.47
C LEU A 27 -16.99 12.52 13.69
N GLN A 28 -16.89 13.09 14.90
CA GLN A 28 -17.27 12.39 16.13
C GLN A 28 -18.78 12.16 16.25
N THR A 29 -19.61 13.02 15.63
CA THR A 29 -21.07 12.88 15.65
C THR A 29 -21.61 11.92 14.59
N THR A 30 -20.94 11.72 13.45
CA THR A 30 -21.31 10.70 12.45
C THR A 30 -20.85 9.29 12.80
N LEU A 31 -19.86 9.15 13.68
CA LEU A 31 -19.44 7.86 14.24
C LEU A 31 -20.25 7.45 15.49
N ALA A 32 -21.29 8.20 15.82
CA ALA A 32 -22.09 8.03 17.03
C ALA A 32 -23.09 6.87 16.97
N ASP A 33 -23.34 6.31 15.78
CA ASP A 33 -24.13 5.09 15.66
C ASP A 33 -23.25 3.90 16.05
N PRO A 34 -23.54 3.21 17.18
CA PRO A 34 -22.82 1.99 17.51
C PRO A 34 -22.98 1.00 16.36
N ALA A 35 -21.89 0.31 16.01
CA ALA A 35 -21.96 -0.79 15.06
C ALA A 35 -23.10 -1.74 15.49
N PRO A 36 -23.92 -2.24 14.55
CA PRO A 36 -25.07 -3.08 14.88
C PRO A 36 -24.67 -4.20 15.85
N GLU A 37 -25.30 -4.24 17.03
CA GLU A 37 -25.06 -5.32 17.98
C GLU A 37 -25.64 -6.63 17.42
N GLY A 38 -24.78 -7.64 17.23
CA GLY A 38 -25.19 -8.93 16.71
C GLY A 38 -24.03 -9.78 16.19
N LYS A 39 -24.29 -11.09 15.99
CA LYS A 39 -23.36 -11.97 15.27
C LYS A 39 -23.49 -11.71 13.78
N LEU A 40 -22.54 -11.00 13.18
CA LEU A 40 -22.41 -10.94 11.73
C LEU A 40 -22.00 -12.33 11.21
N THR A 41 -22.86 -12.96 10.42
CA THR A 41 -22.49 -14.21 9.72
C THR A 41 -21.88 -13.82 8.37
N LEU A 42 -20.60 -14.12 8.20
CA LEU A 42 -19.89 -13.94 6.93
C LEU A 42 -19.98 -15.23 6.12
N ARG A 43 -20.41 -15.13 4.86
CA ARG A 43 -20.24 -16.20 3.88
C ARG A 43 -18.87 -16.03 3.23
N VAL A 44 -17.99 -17.00 3.44
CA VAL A 44 -16.66 -17.04 2.82
C VAL A 44 -16.69 -18.09 1.71
N GLU A 45 -16.22 -17.72 0.53
CA GLU A 45 -16.14 -18.59 -0.64
C GLU A 45 -14.73 -18.53 -1.22
N THR A 46 -14.16 -19.69 -1.52
CA THR A 46 -12.83 -19.77 -2.13
C THR A 46 -12.95 -19.53 -3.63
N LEU A 47 -12.46 -18.38 -4.10
CA LEU A 47 -12.43 -18.05 -5.53
C LEU A 47 -11.27 -18.71 -6.28
N ALA A 48 -10.14 -18.93 -5.62
CA ALA A 48 -8.97 -19.56 -6.22
C ALA A 48 -8.03 -20.14 -5.15
N GLU A 49 -7.32 -21.21 -5.52
CA GLU A 49 -6.27 -21.84 -4.71
C GLU A 49 -4.95 -21.86 -5.49
N GLY A 50 -3.84 -22.20 -4.81
CA GLY A 50 -2.52 -22.31 -5.46
C GLY A 50 -1.74 -20.99 -5.60
N LEU A 51 -2.24 -19.91 -4.98
CA LEU A 51 -1.49 -18.67 -4.80
C LEU A 51 -0.36 -18.85 -3.77
N VAL A 52 0.78 -18.21 -4.00
CA VAL A 52 1.94 -18.24 -3.11
C VAL A 52 2.23 -16.85 -2.60
N ASN A 53 2.06 -16.63 -1.29
CA ASN A 53 2.28 -15.33 -0.65
C ASN A 53 1.60 -14.16 -1.37
N PRO A 54 0.27 -14.20 -1.62
CA PRO A 54 -0.44 -13.10 -2.28
C PRO A 54 -0.34 -11.80 -1.45
N TRP A 55 -0.21 -10.65 -2.13
CA TRP A 55 0.00 -9.36 -1.49
C TRP A 55 -1.09 -8.32 -1.82
N SER A 56 -1.44 -8.15 -3.09
CA SER A 56 -2.53 -7.27 -3.53
C SER A 56 -3.46 -7.96 -4.52
N ILE A 57 -4.69 -7.43 -4.62
CA ILE A 57 -5.69 -7.79 -5.61
C ILE A 57 -6.17 -6.54 -6.35
N ALA A 58 -6.45 -6.67 -7.64
CA ALA A 58 -7.12 -5.63 -8.42
C ALA A 58 -8.14 -6.22 -9.38
N PHE A 59 -9.32 -5.60 -9.45
CA PHE A 59 -10.38 -6.01 -10.36
C PHE A 59 -10.27 -5.25 -11.69
N LEU A 60 -10.38 -5.97 -12.80
CA LEU A 60 -10.37 -5.40 -14.14
C LEU A 60 -11.80 -5.28 -14.70
N PRO A 61 -12.05 -4.37 -15.65
CA PRO A 61 -13.37 -4.16 -16.25
C PRO A 61 -13.95 -5.39 -16.97
N ASP A 62 -13.09 -6.32 -17.40
CA ASP A 62 -13.49 -7.58 -18.04
C ASP A 62 -13.83 -8.69 -17.03
N GLY A 63 -13.82 -8.39 -15.73
CA GLY A 63 -14.10 -9.34 -14.66
C GLY A 63 -12.89 -10.15 -14.20
N ALA A 64 -11.72 -10.00 -14.85
CA ALA A 64 -10.51 -10.65 -14.37
C ALA A 64 -10.02 -10.02 -13.06
N ILE A 65 -9.45 -10.84 -12.19
CA ILE A 65 -8.82 -10.39 -10.94
C ILE A 65 -7.32 -10.59 -11.08
N LEU A 66 -6.56 -9.51 -10.92
CA LEU A 66 -5.12 -9.55 -10.80
C LEU A 66 -4.73 -9.82 -9.35
N VAL A 67 -3.73 -10.66 -9.14
CA VAL A 67 -3.17 -10.93 -7.81
C VAL A 67 -1.65 -10.86 -7.88
N THR A 68 -1.03 -10.00 -7.10
CA THR A 68 0.44 -10.02 -6.95
C THR A 68 0.84 -11.05 -5.91
N GLU A 69 1.90 -11.77 -6.19
CA GLU A 69 2.56 -12.69 -5.28
C GLU A 69 3.93 -12.14 -4.93
N ARG A 70 4.26 -12.11 -3.63
CA ARG A 70 5.50 -11.48 -3.13
C ARG A 70 6.75 -12.04 -3.79
N GLU A 71 6.71 -13.28 -4.26
CA GLU A 71 7.81 -13.95 -4.99
C GLU A 71 8.12 -13.32 -6.37
N GLY A 72 7.41 -12.28 -6.80
CA GLY A 72 7.68 -11.57 -8.06
C GLY A 72 6.73 -11.91 -9.20
N ARG A 73 5.61 -12.60 -8.92
CA ARG A 73 4.66 -13.05 -9.95
C ARG A 73 3.39 -12.22 -9.90
N LEU A 74 2.91 -11.78 -11.06
CA LEU A 74 1.55 -11.30 -11.23
C LEU A 74 0.70 -12.46 -11.74
N ARG A 75 -0.42 -12.73 -11.07
CA ARG A 75 -1.36 -13.82 -11.39
C ARG A 75 -2.68 -13.24 -11.86
N VAL A 76 -3.41 -14.05 -12.61
CA VAL A 76 -4.74 -13.72 -13.12
C VAL A 76 -5.71 -14.80 -12.64
N ILE A 77 -6.85 -14.39 -12.10
CA ILE A 77 -8.01 -15.24 -11.86
C ILE A 77 -9.08 -14.83 -12.87
N ARG A 78 -9.65 -15.80 -13.59
CA ARG A 78 -10.77 -15.64 -14.52
C ARG A 78 -11.76 -16.76 -14.28
N ASP A 79 -13.05 -16.45 -14.32
CA ASP A 79 -14.13 -17.42 -14.11
C ASP A 79 -13.91 -18.27 -12.84
N ASP A 80 -13.56 -17.61 -11.74
CA ASP A 80 -13.26 -18.23 -10.44
C ASP A 80 -12.18 -19.33 -10.50
N ARG A 81 -11.19 -19.15 -11.39
CA ARG A 81 -10.05 -20.06 -11.54
C ARG A 81 -8.75 -19.30 -11.74
N LEU A 82 -7.72 -19.75 -11.03
CA LEU A 82 -6.35 -19.27 -11.23
C LEU A 82 -5.84 -19.72 -12.60
N VAL A 83 -5.43 -18.77 -13.43
CA VAL A 83 -4.72 -19.06 -14.68
C VAL A 83 -3.40 -19.74 -14.34
N ALA A 84 -3.12 -20.85 -15.03
CA ALA A 84 -1.97 -21.71 -14.75
C ALA A 84 -0.65 -20.94 -14.81
N GLU A 85 -0.42 -20.24 -15.93
CA GLU A 85 0.79 -19.45 -16.13
C GLU A 85 0.68 -18.07 -15.46
N PRO A 86 1.75 -17.60 -14.80
CA PRO A 86 1.82 -16.20 -14.37
C PRO A 86 1.91 -15.26 -15.56
N VAL A 87 1.56 -13.99 -15.34
CA VAL A 87 1.72 -12.93 -16.34
C VAL A 87 3.20 -12.77 -16.68
N ALA A 88 3.53 -12.83 -17.97
CA ALA A 88 4.90 -12.63 -18.45
C ALA A 88 5.32 -11.16 -18.31
N GLY A 89 6.62 -10.90 -18.21
CA GLY A 89 7.14 -9.51 -18.18
C GLY A 89 6.98 -8.78 -16.85
N ALA A 90 6.57 -9.46 -15.77
CA ALA A 90 6.65 -8.92 -14.42
C ALA A 90 8.10 -8.50 -14.07
N PRO A 91 8.29 -7.41 -13.30
CA PRO A 91 9.63 -6.92 -12.98
C PRO A 91 10.41 -7.94 -12.15
N GLU A 92 11.73 -7.93 -12.30
CA GLU A 92 12.62 -8.56 -11.32
C GLU A 92 12.50 -7.82 -9.98
N VAL A 93 12.30 -8.57 -8.90
CA VAL A 93 12.11 -8.01 -7.55
C VAL A 93 13.13 -8.60 -6.58
N LEU A 94 13.51 -7.82 -5.58
CA LEU A 94 14.25 -8.33 -4.44
C LEU A 94 13.30 -9.14 -3.55
N VAL A 95 13.52 -10.45 -3.43
CA VAL A 95 12.79 -11.32 -2.48
C VAL A 95 13.65 -11.54 -1.23
N TRP A 96 13.28 -10.87 -0.14
CA TRP A 96 14.03 -10.94 1.12
C TRP A 96 13.24 -10.36 2.30
N ASN A 97 12.96 -11.17 3.32
CA ASN A 97 12.14 -10.78 4.48
C ASN A 97 10.75 -10.25 4.04
N GLN A 98 10.52 -8.93 4.12
CA GLN A 98 9.29 -8.30 3.65
C GLN A 98 9.36 -7.86 2.19
N ALA A 99 10.52 -7.92 1.55
CA ALA A 99 10.74 -7.50 0.16
C ALA A 99 10.05 -8.44 -0.84
N GLY A 100 9.54 -7.88 -1.93
CA GLY A 100 8.96 -8.63 -3.03
C GLY A 100 8.19 -7.74 -4.00
N LEU A 101 7.31 -8.36 -4.80
CA LEU A 101 6.28 -7.64 -5.53
C LEU A 101 5.13 -7.27 -4.58
N PHE A 102 4.73 -6.01 -4.61
CA PHE A 102 3.74 -5.46 -3.69
C PHE A 102 2.44 -5.18 -4.44
N ASP A 103 2.14 -3.92 -4.73
CA ASP A 103 0.82 -3.54 -5.20
C ASP A 103 0.68 -3.68 -6.72
N VAL A 104 -0.55 -3.90 -7.16
CA VAL A 104 -0.97 -3.75 -8.55
C VAL A 104 -2.17 -2.83 -8.58
N LEU A 105 -2.07 -1.74 -9.34
CA LEU A 105 -3.10 -0.72 -9.43
C LEU A 105 -3.39 -0.43 -10.91
N PRO A 106 -4.58 -0.81 -11.42
CA PRO A 106 -5.02 -0.39 -12.74
C PRO A 106 -5.17 1.12 -12.82
N HIS A 107 -4.81 1.71 -13.94
CA HIS A 107 -5.13 3.10 -14.24
C HIS A 107 -6.67 3.34 -14.19
N PRO A 108 -7.17 4.52 -13.81
CA PRO A 108 -8.62 4.76 -13.77
C PRO A 108 -9.29 4.57 -15.14
N ASP A 109 -8.54 4.82 -16.21
CA ASP A 109 -8.92 4.60 -17.62
C ASP A 109 -8.37 3.28 -18.21
N PHE A 110 -8.16 2.26 -17.37
CA PHE A 110 -7.56 0.97 -17.79
C PHE A 110 -8.30 0.32 -18.98
N ALA A 111 -9.62 0.50 -19.08
CA ALA A 111 -10.42 -0.04 -20.18
C ALA A 111 -9.92 0.42 -21.56
N ASN A 112 -9.36 1.63 -21.64
CA ASN A 112 -8.90 2.22 -22.89
C ASN A 112 -7.37 2.14 -23.05
N ASN A 113 -6.61 2.35 -21.96
CA ASN A 113 -5.15 2.45 -22.05
C ASN A 113 -4.39 1.21 -21.59
N ARG A 114 -5.05 0.24 -20.94
CA ARG A 114 -4.47 -1.02 -20.46
C ARG A 114 -3.27 -0.84 -19.52
N MET A 115 -3.13 0.32 -18.87
CA MET A 115 -1.97 0.65 -18.05
C MET A 115 -2.12 0.14 -16.61
N LEU A 116 -1.12 -0.60 -16.12
CA LEU A 116 -1.00 -1.00 -14.73
C LEU A 116 0.16 -0.28 -14.06
N TYR A 117 0.02 -0.02 -12.77
CA TYR A 117 1.07 0.47 -11.89
C TYR A 117 1.43 -0.62 -10.90
N LEU A 118 2.72 -0.83 -10.71
CA LEU A 118 3.28 -1.86 -9.83
C LEU A 118 4.23 -1.21 -8.85
N SER A 119 4.13 -1.60 -7.58
CA SER A 119 5.15 -1.29 -6.59
C SER A 119 5.89 -2.55 -6.16
N TYR A 120 7.19 -2.44 -5.91
CA TYR A 120 8.03 -3.59 -5.57
C TYR A 120 9.32 -3.17 -4.88
N ALA A 121 9.97 -4.11 -4.20
CA ALA A 121 11.31 -3.92 -3.70
C ALA A 121 12.33 -4.16 -4.83
N HIS A 122 13.27 -3.23 -5.01
CA HIS A 122 14.34 -3.34 -6.01
C HIS A 122 15.73 -3.23 -5.36
N GLY A 123 16.78 -3.63 -6.09
CA GLY A 123 18.17 -3.53 -5.64
C GLY A 123 18.67 -4.79 -4.96
N SER A 124 19.58 -4.65 -3.99
CA SER A 124 20.21 -5.76 -3.27
C SER A 124 19.94 -5.69 -1.76
N ARG A 125 20.41 -6.69 -1.00
CA ARG A 125 20.25 -6.68 0.46
C ARG A 125 20.98 -5.50 1.12
N GLU A 126 22.06 -5.03 0.50
CA GLU A 126 22.92 -3.94 0.96
C GLU A 126 22.40 -2.55 0.51
N ALA A 127 21.67 -2.50 -0.61
CA ALA A 127 21.10 -1.26 -1.14
C ALA A 127 19.78 -1.55 -1.89
N ASN A 128 18.66 -1.39 -1.20
CA ASN A 128 17.32 -1.56 -1.74
C ASN A 128 16.39 -0.40 -1.39
N GLY A 129 15.24 -0.35 -2.07
CA GLY A 129 14.18 0.60 -1.82
C GLY A 129 12.86 0.12 -2.39
N THR A 130 11.78 0.85 -2.10
CA THR A 130 10.51 0.71 -2.80
C THR A 130 10.61 1.42 -4.15
N ARG A 131 10.25 0.72 -5.22
CA ARG A 131 10.18 1.23 -6.59
C ARG A 131 8.75 1.17 -7.10
N ILE A 132 8.40 2.12 -7.96
CA ILE A 132 7.13 2.15 -8.68
C ILE A 132 7.43 2.16 -10.18
N ALA A 133 6.74 1.29 -10.91
CA ALA A 133 6.78 1.26 -12.37
C ALA A 133 5.37 1.21 -12.94
N ARG A 134 5.23 1.58 -14.21
CA ARG A 134 4.02 1.37 -15.00
C ARG A 134 4.31 0.48 -16.21
N ALA A 135 3.31 -0.27 -16.66
CA ALA A 135 3.42 -1.17 -17.81
C ALA A 135 2.06 -1.36 -18.49
N ASN A 136 2.06 -1.67 -19.79
CA ASN A 136 0.88 -2.05 -20.53
C ASN A 136 0.54 -3.53 -20.28
N PHE A 137 -0.73 -3.87 -20.04
CA PHE A 137 -1.17 -5.24 -19.81
C PHE A 137 -2.12 -5.74 -20.91
N ASP A 138 -1.66 -6.71 -21.70
CA ASP A 138 -2.43 -7.29 -22.80
C ASP A 138 -3.41 -8.39 -22.37
N GLY A 139 -3.42 -8.75 -21.08
CA GLY A 139 -4.20 -9.87 -20.54
C GLY A 139 -3.38 -11.12 -20.22
N THR A 140 -2.14 -11.19 -20.69
CA THR A 140 -1.20 -12.31 -20.49
C THR A 140 0.24 -11.87 -20.21
N ALA A 141 0.63 -10.68 -20.63
CA ALA A 141 1.96 -10.13 -20.46
C ALA A 141 1.92 -8.63 -20.10
N LEU A 142 2.99 -8.19 -19.43
CA LEU A 142 3.33 -6.80 -19.23
C LEU A 142 4.39 -6.38 -20.25
N THR A 143 4.15 -5.27 -20.94
CA THR A 143 5.10 -4.65 -21.88
C THR A 143 5.38 -3.20 -21.49
N ASP A 144 6.45 -2.63 -22.06
CA ASP A 144 6.81 -1.22 -21.90
C ASP A 144 7.00 -0.78 -20.44
N LEU A 145 7.52 -1.69 -19.62
CA LEU A 145 7.74 -1.45 -18.21
C LEU A 145 8.69 -0.26 -18.02
N THR A 146 8.18 0.80 -17.41
CA THR A 146 8.88 2.05 -17.19
C THR A 146 8.89 2.36 -15.70
N VAL A 147 10.08 2.50 -15.12
CA VAL A 147 10.24 2.96 -13.73
C VAL A 147 9.91 4.44 -13.66
N ILE A 148 9.02 4.80 -12.74
CA ILE A 148 8.55 6.18 -12.56
C ILE A 148 8.97 6.77 -11.20
N TYR A 149 9.40 5.93 -10.26
CA TYR A 149 9.85 6.39 -8.95
C TYR A 149 10.74 5.36 -8.23
N ASP A 150 11.79 5.87 -7.56
CA ASP A 150 12.61 5.15 -6.60
C ASP A 150 12.61 5.86 -5.26
N ALA A 151 12.28 5.13 -4.19
CA ALA A 151 12.42 5.66 -2.84
C ALA A 151 13.91 5.87 -2.51
N VAL A 152 14.22 7.03 -1.95
CA VAL A 152 15.59 7.41 -1.60
C VAL A 152 15.69 7.90 -0.15
N PRO A 153 16.83 7.66 0.53
CA PRO A 153 17.98 6.91 0.06
C PRO A 153 17.71 5.40 -0.03
N ALA A 154 18.64 4.63 -0.59
CA ALA A 154 18.61 3.18 -0.45
C ALA A 154 18.87 2.76 1.00
N LYS A 155 18.37 1.60 1.41
CA LYS A 155 18.56 0.99 2.73
C LYS A 155 19.12 -0.43 2.62
N ASP A 156 19.64 -0.92 3.73
CA ASP A 156 20.25 -2.25 3.89
C ASP A 156 19.39 -3.20 4.75
N THR A 157 18.11 -2.87 4.95
CA THR A 157 17.18 -3.68 5.75
C THR A 157 16.09 -4.30 4.88
N GLY A 158 15.70 -5.54 5.16
CA GLY A 158 14.61 -6.22 4.46
C GLY A 158 13.20 -5.90 4.99
N HIS A 159 13.01 -4.78 5.67
CA HIS A 159 11.77 -4.45 6.39
C HIS A 159 11.24 -3.06 6.03
N HIS A 160 9.94 -2.89 6.20
CA HIS A 160 9.17 -1.65 6.10
C HIS A 160 9.31 -0.95 4.75
N TYR A 161 8.74 -1.54 3.71
CA TYR A 161 8.67 -0.96 2.37
C TYR A 161 7.47 -0.04 2.17
N GLY A 162 6.40 -0.21 2.96
CA GLY A 162 5.10 0.37 2.64
C GLY A 162 4.56 -0.22 1.34
N ALA A 163 4.60 0.58 0.28
CA ALA A 163 4.36 0.26 -1.12
C ALA A 163 2.90 0.16 -1.56
N ARG A 164 1.92 0.56 -0.74
CA ARG A 164 0.52 0.65 -1.18
C ARG A 164 0.37 1.82 -2.15
N LEU A 165 -0.31 1.60 -3.27
CA LEU A 165 -0.62 2.60 -4.30
C LEU A 165 -2.11 2.97 -4.23
N ALA A 166 -2.44 4.20 -4.57
CA ALA A 166 -3.83 4.63 -4.74
C ALA A 166 -3.95 5.80 -5.72
N TRP A 167 -5.05 5.86 -6.46
CA TRP A 167 -5.44 7.07 -7.18
C TRP A 167 -6.20 8.00 -6.24
N GLY A 168 -5.75 9.25 -6.13
CA GLY A 168 -6.49 10.29 -5.43
C GLY A 168 -7.66 10.82 -6.26
N GLY A 169 -8.62 11.46 -5.59
CA GLY A 169 -9.73 12.14 -6.26
C GLY A 169 -9.31 13.33 -7.14
N ASP A 170 -8.05 13.74 -7.05
CA ASP A 170 -7.38 14.77 -7.86
C ASP A 170 -6.64 14.20 -9.09
N GLY A 171 -6.81 12.89 -9.34
CA GLY A 171 -6.17 12.18 -10.45
C GLY A 171 -4.67 11.97 -10.29
N LYS A 172 -4.13 12.08 -9.07
CA LYS A 172 -2.71 11.83 -8.79
C LYS A 172 -2.47 10.44 -8.23
N LEU A 173 -1.27 9.93 -8.45
CA LEU A 173 -0.81 8.67 -7.88
C LEU A 173 -0.23 8.93 -6.50
N TYR A 174 -0.77 8.24 -5.50
CA TYR A 174 -0.27 8.25 -4.14
C TYR A 174 0.41 6.93 -3.83
N ALA A 175 1.50 6.98 -3.06
CA ALA A 175 2.17 5.78 -2.59
C ALA A 175 2.64 5.90 -1.15
N THR A 176 2.51 4.83 -0.36
CA THR A 176 3.13 4.74 0.96
C THR A 176 4.58 4.30 0.82
N ILE A 177 5.50 4.96 1.52
CA ILE A 177 6.90 4.54 1.63
C ILE A 177 7.21 4.30 3.11
N GLY A 178 7.54 3.06 3.46
CA GLY A 178 7.91 2.71 4.83
C GLY A 178 9.24 3.33 5.25
N GLU A 179 9.49 3.43 6.56
CA GLU A 179 10.72 4.07 7.04
C GLU A 179 11.97 3.19 6.98
N GLY A 180 11.85 1.88 6.73
CA GLY A 180 13.03 0.99 6.65
C GLY A 180 13.44 0.31 7.97
N SER A 181 12.58 0.31 8.99
CA SER A 181 12.75 -0.33 10.31
C SER A 181 13.80 0.25 11.25
N ARG A 182 15.05 0.34 10.79
CA ARG A 182 16.17 0.88 11.59
C ARG A 182 16.41 2.36 11.32
N TYR A 183 15.65 2.95 10.40
CA TYR A 183 15.83 4.32 9.93
C TYR A 183 14.67 5.20 10.43
N LYS A 184 14.28 5.02 11.70
CA LYS A 184 13.04 5.59 12.27
C LYS A 184 13.07 7.12 12.25
N GLU A 185 14.24 7.68 12.55
CA GLU A 185 14.57 9.10 12.44
C GLU A 185 14.36 9.64 11.02
N LYS A 186 14.53 8.82 9.96
CA LYS A 186 14.20 9.23 8.60
C LYS A 186 12.72 9.47 8.39
N ALA A 187 11.83 8.93 9.24
CA ALA A 187 10.40 9.24 9.17
C ALA A 187 10.10 10.72 9.43
N GLN A 188 10.98 11.47 10.10
CA GLN A 188 10.85 12.93 10.31
C GLN A 188 11.80 13.76 9.44
N ASP A 189 12.69 13.11 8.70
CA ASP A 189 13.65 13.77 7.79
C ASP A 189 12.98 14.09 6.45
N MET A 190 12.81 15.39 6.15
CA MET A 190 12.20 15.87 4.91
C MET A 190 13.08 15.68 3.66
N THR A 191 14.38 15.38 3.82
CA THR A 191 15.27 15.11 2.68
C THR A 191 15.24 13.65 2.22
N SER A 192 14.41 12.82 2.87
CA SER A 192 14.24 11.39 2.60
C SER A 192 12.79 11.07 2.25
N SER A 193 12.59 10.10 1.36
CA SER A 193 11.28 9.56 1.01
C SER A 193 10.72 8.63 2.09
N PHE A 194 11.53 8.22 3.06
CA PHE A 194 11.17 7.21 4.07
C PHE A 194 10.10 7.71 5.03
N GLY A 195 9.14 6.84 5.37
CA GLY A 195 8.09 7.17 6.32
C GLY A 195 7.17 8.28 5.80
N ALA A 196 6.80 8.20 4.52
CA ALA A 196 6.01 9.21 3.84
C ALA A 196 4.80 8.59 3.11
N VAL A 197 3.80 9.41 2.84
CA VAL A 197 2.98 9.26 1.65
C VAL A 197 3.54 10.23 0.61
N ILE A 198 3.81 9.75 -0.59
CA ILE A 198 4.23 10.57 -1.73
C ILE A 198 3.06 10.78 -2.69
N ARG A 199 3.10 11.85 -3.48
CA ARG A 199 2.11 12.19 -4.51
C ARG A 199 2.82 12.55 -5.82
N LEU A 200 2.46 11.85 -6.89
CA LEU A 200 3.06 11.91 -8.22
C LEU A 200 1.98 12.12 -9.30
N ASN A 201 2.36 12.69 -10.44
CA ASN A 201 1.59 12.56 -11.67
C ASN A 201 1.65 11.11 -12.18
N GLU A 202 0.77 10.76 -13.13
CA GLU A 202 0.69 9.42 -13.71
C GLU A 202 1.99 8.95 -14.39
N ASP A 203 2.85 9.87 -14.81
CA ASP A 203 4.15 9.60 -15.45
C ASP A 203 5.32 9.61 -14.46
N GLY A 204 5.06 9.82 -13.17
CA GLY A 204 6.07 9.94 -12.12
C GLY A 204 6.61 11.34 -11.91
N SER A 205 6.24 12.31 -12.75
CA SER A 205 6.63 13.70 -12.52
C SER A 205 5.96 14.25 -11.25
N ILE A 206 6.57 15.29 -10.66
CA ILE A 206 6.04 15.88 -9.44
C ILE A 206 4.91 16.86 -9.81
N PRO A 207 3.72 16.76 -9.18
CA PRO A 207 2.68 17.75 -9.37
C PRO A 207 3.12 19.15 -8.91
N ASP A 208 2.83 20.17 -9.69
CA ASP A 208 3.22 21.56 -9.40
C ASP A 208 2.55 22.12 -8.13
N ASP A 209 1.45 21.49 -7.69
CA ASP A 209 0.67 21.82 -6.49
C ASP A 209 1.01 20.95 -5.27
N ASN A 210 2.10 20.17 -5.31
CA ASN A 210 2.57 19.47 -4.11
C ASN A 210 2.97 20.45 -3.00
N ALA A 211 2.77 20.02 -1.75
CA ALA A 211 3.11 20.82 -0.58
C ALA A 211 4.62 21.08 -0.48
N VAL A 212 4.97 22.29 -0.05
CA VAL A 212 6.34 22.71 0.25
C VAL A 212 6.49 22.72 1.77
N PHE A 213 7.46 21.96 2.27
CA PHE A 213 7.66 21.75 3.71
C PHE A 213 8.87 22.52 4.25
N GLY A 214 9.66 23.16 3.40
CA GLY A 214 10.81 23.94 3.83
C GLY A 214 11.78 24.23 2.68
N GLY A 215 13.08 24.17 2.98
CA GLY A 215 14.12 24.18 1.96
C GLY A 215 14.89 22.86 2.02
N GLY A 216 15.11 22.23 0.86
CA GLY A 216 15.87 20.99 0.73
C GLY A 216 15.05 19.71 0.94
N GLU A 217 13.74 19.84 1.14
CA GLU A 217 12.82 18.72 1.16
C GLU A 217 12.70 18.04 -0.20
N ARG A 218 12.22 16.80 -0.14
CA ARG A 218 11.82 16.05 -1.32
C ARG A 218 10.47 16.57 -1.82
N LYS A 219 10.36 16.86 -3.11
CA LYS A 219 9.16 17.49 -3.70
C LYS A 219 7.98 16.55 -3.86
N GLU A 220 8.22 15.23 -3.83
CA GLU A 220 7.17 14.22 -3.90
C GLU A 220 6.37 14.06 -2.61
N LEU A 221 6.82 14.65 -1.48
CA LEU A 221 6.19 14.42 -0.19
C LEU A 221 4.77 14.99 -0.14
N TRP A 222 3.83 14.20 0.35
CA TRP A 222 2.46 14.63 0.65
C TRP A 222 2.19 14.66 2.16
N THR A 223 2.59 13.60 2.86
CA THR A 223 2.60 13.57 4.33
C THR A 223 3.82 12.81 4.83
N LYS A 224 4.20 13.05 6.08
CA LYS A 224 5.46 12.58 6.68
C LYS A 224 5.21 12.06 8.10
N GLY A 225 6.15 11.30 8.65
CA GLY A 225 6.08 10.76 10.02
C GLY A 225 5.44 9.38 10.11
N HIS A 226 5.31 8.66 8.99
CA HIS A 226 4.75 7.31 8.96
C HIS A 226 5.82 6.27 9.30
N ARG A 227 5.43 5.17 9.95
CA ARG A 227 6.34 4.04 10.19
C ARG A 227 6.37 3.10 8.99
N ASN A 228 5.30 2.35 8.76
CA ASN A 228 5.24 1.40 7.66
C ASN A 228 3.79 1.31 7.17
N GLY A 229 3.36 2.30 6.38
CA GLY A 229 1.98 2.37 5.88
C GLY A 229 1.66 1.16 5.00
N GLN A 230 0.83 0.26 5.49
CA GLN A 230 0.28 -0.89 4.78
C GLN A 230 -1.21 -0.61 4.46
N GLY A 231 -1.85 -1.48 3.72
CA GLY A 231 -3.32 -1.49 3.55
C GLY A 231 -3.85 -2.89 3.69
#